data_AF-H8YXJ7-F1
#
_entry.id   AF-H8YXJ7-F1
#
_cell.length_a   1.000
_cell.length_b   1.000
_cell.length_c   1.000
_cell.angle_alpha   90.00
_cell.angle_beta   90.00
_cell.angle_gamma   90.00
#
_symmetry.space_group_name_H-M   'P 1'
#
loop_
_entity.id
_entity.type
_entity.pdbx_description
1 polymer ?
#
loop_
_entity_poly.entity_id
_entity_poly.type
_entity_poly.pdbx_seq_one_letter_code
_entity_poly.pdbx_strand_id
1 'polypeptide(L)'
;MFLPFALFERAPGGSARWKCFAPPALLAVSVLLSGCETTPSQDLGQGGVEAGAATAMLEQTESASSDSAGSVAENSGGGFLAGFFGGGEQTKGGPDRAEQDASQADDCLRQAIELPHTTSDRDANMRQLLDCAERNYKKALRLSASEQATSRRVAYHGGLLLALSERRNRLDDNTREPRVGRENDKLLKAADAARREAPDRALGFIYGASARLFRATLTEDDRSRCEDMRAAAEMLTASPIPPDALVGEQKRLVELADSELERCVSLEQVAARGSEPGQTATDADITTKAN
;
A
#
# COMPACT_ATOMS: atom_id res chain seq x y z
N MET A 1 -12.86 -3.58 4.93
CA MET A 1 -12.35 -2.24 5.24
C MET A 1 -11.61 -1.74 4.00
N PHE A 2 -12.28 -0.96 3.15
CA PHE A 2 -11.59 -0.19 2.11
C PHE A 2 -10.98 1.03 2.82
N LEU A 3 -9.66 1.15 2.80
CA LEU A 3 -9.00 2.35 3.30
C LEU A 3 -9.35 3.50 2.33
N PRO A 4 -9.93 4.61 2.81
CA PRO A 4 -10.02 5.81 1.99
C PRO A 4 -8.60 6.37 1.84
N PHE A 5 -8.03 6.29 0.64
CA PHE A 5 -6.99 7.23 0.27
C PHE A 5 -7.66 8.58 0.09
N ALA A 6 -7.23 9.58 0.87
CA ALA A 6 -7.71 10.95 0.71
C ALA A 6 -7.36 11.46 -0.70
N LEU A 7 -8.38 11.92 -1.43
CA LEU A 7 -8.23 12.51 -2.76
C LEU A 7 -7.73 13.96 -2.60
N PHE A 8 -6.60 14.27 -3.22
CA PHE A 8 -5.92 15.57 -3.12
C PHE A 8 -6.32 16.49 -4.26
N GLU A 9 -7.19 17.47 -4.00
CA GLU A 9 -7.41 18.60 -4.92
C GLU A 9 -6.48 19.76 -4.56
N ARG A 10 -5.56 20.10 -5.47
CA ARG A 10 -4.64 21.24 -5.32
C ARG A 10 -5.35 22.52 -5.79
N ALA A 11 -5.66 23.42 -4.86
CA ALA A 11 -6.09 24.77 -5.23
C ALA A 11 -4.90 25.56 -5.85
N PRO A 12 -5.14 26.38 -6.89
CA PRO A 12 -4.09 27.24 -7.45
C PRO A 12 -3.79 28.36 -6.45
N GLY A 13 -2.69 28.23 -5.68
CA GLY A 13 -2.31 29.24 -4.68
C GLY A 13 -1.39 28.82 -3.52
N GLY A 14 -0.70 27.67 -3.60
CA GLY A 14 0.47 27.42 -2.74
C GLY A 14 0.22 27.18 -1.24
N SER A 15 -1.00 26.88 -0.81
CA SER A 15 -1.24 26.29 0.52
C SER A 15 -2.08 25.03 0.39
N ALA A 16 -1.49 23.90 0.77
CA ALA A 16 -2.18 22.63 0.89
C ALA A 16 -3.17 22.73 2.06
N ARG A 17 -4.47 22.80 1.75
CA ARG A 17 -5.54 22.67 2.75
C ARG A 17 -6.33 21.41 2.44
N TRP A 18 -6.27 20.47 3.37
CA TRP A 18 -7.10 19.27 3.37
C TRP A 18 -8.56 19.68 3.58
N LYS A 19 -9.43 19.34 2.63
CA LYS A 19 -10.88 19.33 2.86
C LYS A 19 -11.29 17.91 3.19
N CYS A 20 -11.69 17.68 4.43
CA CYS A 20 -12.40 16.46 4.78
C CYS A 20 -13.78 16.49 4.10
N PHE A 21 -13.96 15.70 3.05
CA PHE A 21 -15.28 15.40 2.53
C PHE A 21 -15.93 14.40 3.48
N ALA A 22 -16.68 14.92 4.47
CA ALA A 22 -17.63 14.11 5.21
C ALA A 22 -18.84 13.84 4.29
N PRO A 23 -19.32 12.60 4.15
CA PRO A 23 -20.60 12.34 3.52
C PRO A 23 -21.71 12.99 4.36
N PRO A 24 -22.75 13.56 3.74
CA PRO A 24 -23.84 14.18 4.49
C PRO A 24 -24.77 13.08 4.98
N ALA A 25 -24.60 12.61 6.22
CA ALA A 25 -25.68 12.11 7.07
C ALA A 25 -25.16 11.60 8.42
N LEU A 26 -25.61 12.26 9.49
CA LEU A 26 -26.17 11.68 10.74
C LEU A 26 -25.91 12.65 11.91
N LEU A 27 -26.71 13.71 11.96
CA LEU A 27 -27.02 14.42 13.20
C LEU A 27 -28.52 14.32 13.45
N ALA A 28 -28.89 13.39 14.32
CA ALA A 28 -30.16 13.28 15.02
C ALA A 28 -29.87 12.34 16.22
N VAL A 29 -30.14 12.62 17.49
CA VAL A 29 -30.98 13.60 18.19
C VAL A 29 -30.45 13.70 19.62
N SER A 30 -30.35 14.93 20.15
CA SER A 30 -30.72 15.20 21.54
C SER A 30 -31.82 16.25 21.52
N VAL A 31 -32.94 15.87 22.11
CA VAL A 31 -34.22 16.58 22.20
C VAL A 31 -34.08 17.90 22.95
N LEU A 32 -34.69 18.98 22.43
CA LEU A 32 -35.72 19.78 23.12
C LEU A 32 -36.36 20.84 22.18
N LEU A 33 -37.66 20.62 21.95
CA LEU A 33 -38.77 21.58 21.72
C LEU A 33 -38.93 22.34 20.38
N SER A 34 -40.14 22.13 19.83
CA SER A 34 -41.01 23.03 19.04
C SER A 34 -41.01 22.92 17.50
N GLY A 35 -41.95 22.10 17.00
CA GLY A 35 -43.05 22.55 16.11
C GLY A 35 -42.80 22.75 14.61
N CYS A 36 -43.25 21.78 13.78
CA CYS A 36 -44.32 21.92 12.76
C CYS A 36 -44.23 20.84 11.64
N GLU A 37 -45.36 20.14 11.46
CA GLU A 37 -45.99 19.63 10.22
C GLU A 37 -45.24 18.72 9.20
N THR A 38 -45.61 17.42 9.28
CA THR A 38 -45.98 16.41 8.23
C THR A 38 -45.69 16.70 6.73
N THR A 39 -45.08 15.80 5.93
CA THR A 39 -45.66 14.55 5.34
C THR A 39 -44.59 13.70 4.58
N PRO A 40 -44.88 12.43 4.14
CA PRO A 40 -43.89 11.35 3.95
C PRO A 40 -43.60 10.93 2.49
N SER A 41 -42.46 10.23 2.29
CA SER A 41 -42.12 9.22 1.25
C SER A 41 -40.59 9.02 1.28
N GLN A 42 -39.93 7.90 1.01
CA GLN A 42 -40.23 6.50 0.69
C GLN A 42 -38.89 5.74 0.84
N ASP A 43 -38.96 4.42 1.01
CA ASP A 43 -37.89 3.41 1.01
C ASP A 43 -36.63 3.74 0.21
N LEU A 44 -35.44 3.51 0.80
CA LEU A 44 -34.26 2.97 0.10
C LEU A 44 -33.32 2.24 1.08
N GLY A 45 -33.43 0.91 1.06
CA GLY A 45 -32.30 -0.02 0.87
C GLY A 45 -31.11 0.03 1.83
N GLN A 46 -31.11 -0.90 2.78
CA GLN A 46 -29.91 -1.42 3.43
C GLN A 46 -28.91 -1.96 2.39
N GLY A 47 -27.70 -1.43 2.38
CA GLY A 47 -26.53 -2.00 1.72
C GLY A 47 -25.38 -2.09 2.71
N GLY A 48 -25.32 -3.18 3.49
CA GLY A 48 -24.15 -3.51 4.29
C GLY A 48 -23.05 -3.99 3.34
N VAL A 49 -21.91 -3.29 3.33
CA VAL A 49 -20.76 -3.66 2.49
C VAL A 49 -19.70 -4.33 3.36
N GLU A 50 -19.32 -5.51 2.89
CA GLU A 50 -18.64 -6.60 3.56
C GLU A 50 -17.18 -6.29 3.96
N ALA A 51 -16.79 -6.83 5.11
CA ALA A 51 -15.45 -6.77 5.69
C ALA A 51 -14.60 -8.00 5.32
N GLY A 52 -14.54 -8.39 4.04
CA GLY A 52 -14.00 -9.71 3.65
C GLY A 52 -12.58 -9.77 3.07
N ALA A 53 -12.04 -8.71 2.45
CA ALA A 53 -10.89 -8.88 1.54
C ALA A 53 -9.54 -9.17 2.22
N ALA A 54 -9.25 -8.57 3.38
CA ALA A 54 -7.98 -8.80 4.09
C ALA A 54 -7.95 -10.14 4.85
N THR A 55 -9.10 -10.60 5.34
CA THR A 55 -9.26 -11.89 6.02
C THR A 55 -9.29 -13.04 5.03
N ALA A 56 -9.91 -12.86 3.85
CA ALA A 56 -9.99 -13.90 2.82
C ALA A 56 -8.62 -14.33 2.26
N MET A 57 -7.62 -13.45 2.26
CA MET A 57 -6.24 -13.84 1.90
C MET A 57 -5.57 -14.75 2.93
N LEU A 58 -5.92 -14.61 4.21
CA LEU A 58 -5.41 -15.47 5.29
C LEU A 58 -6.22 -16.78 5.43
N GLU A 59 -7.52 -16.78 5.11
CA GLU A 59 -8.34 -18.00 5.17
C GLU A 59 -8.08 -18.96 3.99
N GLN A 60 -7.66 -18.46 2.82
CA GLN A 60 -7.27 -19.36 1.71
C GLN A 60 -6.00 -20.17 2.01
N THR A 61 -5.19 -19.77 3.01
CA THR A 61 -4.01 -20.54 3.44
C THR A 61 -4.33 -21.65 4.44
N GLU A 62 -5.45 -21.61 5.16
CA GLU A 62 -5.80 -22.64 6.17
C GLU A 62 -6.43 -23.91 5.56
N SER A 63 -6.92 -23.86 4.33
CA SER A 63 -7.60 -25.00 3.69
C SER A 63 -6.67 -26.13 3.22
N ALA A 64 -5.37 -26.04 3.52
CA ALA A 64 -4.35 -27.00 3.11
C ALA A 64 -3.47 -27.47 4.29
N SER A 65 -4.06 -27.95 5.38
CA SER A 65 -3.33 -28.83 6.30
C SER A 65 -4.20 -29.99 6.79
N SER A 66 -3.91 -31.15 6.23
CA SER A 66 -4.39 -32.45 6.71
C SER A 66 -3.57 -32.88 7.92
N ASP A 67 -4.26 -33.27 8.98
CA ASP A 67 -3.90 -34.28 9.96
C ASP A 67 -2.44 -34.77 10.00
N SER A 68 -1.69 -34.37 11.04
CA SER A 68 -0.66 -35.24 11.58
C SER A 68 -0.48 -35.08 13.09
N ALA A 69 -0.78 -36.19 13.76
CA ALA A 69 -0.58 -36.61 15.14
C ALA A 69 0.53 -35.91 15.97
N GLY A 70 0.21 -35.77 17.26
CA GLY A 70 1.05 -35.15 18.27
C GLY A 70 2.31 -35.92 18.68
N SER A 71 3.15 -35.21 19.42
CA SER A 71 4.26 -35.75 20.18
C SER A 71 4.59 -34.77 21.30
N VAL A 72 4.35 -35.22 22.53
CA VAL A 72 4.69 -34.55 23.79
C VAL A 72 6.16 -34.86 24.09
N ALA A 73 6.96 -33.83 24.38
CA ALA A 73 8.20 -34.02 25.13
C ALA A 73 8.52 -32.76 25.96
N GLU A 74 8.36 -32.93 27.27
CA GLU A 74 9.01 -32.11 28.30
C GLU A 74 10.53 -32.13 28.11
N ASN A 75 11.18 -30.96 28.19
CA ASN A 75 12.45 -30.92 28.92
C ASN A 75 12.79 -29.51 29.41
N SER A 76 13.02 -29.45 30.72
CA SER A 76 13.49 -28.33 31.53
C SER A 76 15.01 -28.16 31.48
N GLY A 77 15.50 -26.92 31.56
CA GLY A 77 16.74 -26.63 32.29
C GLY A 77 17.79 -25.77 31.58
N GLY A 78 18.05 -24.59 32.16
CA GLY A 78 19.40 -24.08 32.50
C GLY A 78 20.34 -23.66 31.36
N GLY A 79 20.64 -22.37 31.27
CA GLY A 79 21.45 -21.76 30.21
C GLY A 79 22.97 -21.92 30.32
N PHE A 80 23.69 -21.41 29.31
CA PHE A 80 25.03 -20.83 29.44
C PHE A 80 25.41 -20.02 28.19
N LEU A 81 26.13 -18.92 28.39
CA LEU A 81 26.74 -18.06 27.38
C LEU A 81 28.04 -18.66 26.84
N ALA A 82 28.30 -18.45 25.54
CA ALA A 82 29.61 -18.28 24.85
C ALA A 82 29.74 -19.14 23.59
N GLY A 83 30.22 -18.52 22.50
CA GLY A 83 30.73 -19.24 21.33
C GLY A 83 30.43 -18.59 19.99
N PHE A 84 31.02 -17.43 19.71
CA PHE A 84 31.15 -16.88 18.35
C PHE A 84 32.32 -17.60 17.65
N PHE A 85 32.11 -17.97 16.38
CA PHE A 85 33.04 -18.52 15.35
C PHE A 85 32.79 -19.99 14.92
N GLY A 86 32.36 -20.12 13.66
CA GLY A 86 32.87 -21.15 12.75
C GLY A 86 32.31 -22.56 12.87
N GLY A 87 31.06 -22.74 12.46
CA GLY A 87 30.50 -24.05 12.16
C GLY A 87 29.45 -23.89 11.07
N GLY A 88 29.75 -24.39 9.87
CA GLY A 88 28.77 -24.54 8.79
C GLY A 88 27.76 -25.62 9.16
N GLU A 89 26.91 -25.32 10.14
CA GLU A 89 25.72 -26.09 10.40
C GLU A 89 24.74 -25.70 9.31
N GLN A 90 24.72 -26.46 8.22
CA GLN A 90 23.52 -26.63 7.43
C GLN A 90 22.46 -27.17 8.38
N THR A 91 21.84 -26.26 9.14
CA THR A 91 20.72 -26.60 9.98
C THR A 91 19.70 -27.20 9.03
N LYS A 92 19.40 -28.49 9.22
CA LYS A 92 18.20 -29.15 8.72
C LYS A 92 16.93 -28.51 9.32
N GLY A 93 16.90 -27.19 9.50
CA GLY A 93 15.70 -26.40 9.67
C GLY A 93 15.10 -26.24 8.28
N GLY A 94 14.48 -27.32 7.83
CA GLY A 94 13.92 -27.49 6.50
C GLY A 94 12.68 -26.62 6.25
N PRO A 95 11.84 -26.97 5.25
CA PRO A 95 10.59 -26.28 4.93
C PRO A 95 9.74 -25.93 6.16
N ASP A 96 9.76 -26.78 7.18
CA ASP A 96 9.03 -26.61 8.44
C ASP A 96 9.39 -25.31 9.18
N ARG A 97 10.67 -24.88 9.13
CA ARG A 97 11.10 -23.63 9.75
C ARG A 97 10.64 -22.40 8.97
N ALA A 98 10.63 -22.50 7.64
CA ALA A 98 10.12 -21.41 6.79
C ALA A 98 8.63 -21.19 7.04
N GLU A 99 7.87 -22.28 7.19
CA GLU A 99 6.44 -22.26 7.49
C GLU A 99 6.14 -21.75 8.90
N GLN A 100 6.96 -22.13 9.89
CA GLN A 100 6.85 -21.58 11.25
C GLN A 100 7.14 -20.08 11.29
N ASP A 101 8.20 -19.62 10.61
CA ASP A 101 8.50 -18.18 10.51
C ASP A 101 7.36 -17.45 9.78
N ALA A 102 6.79 -18.02 8.70
CA ALA A 102 5.66 -17.42 8.00
C ALA A 102 4.41 -17.33 8.87
N SER A 103 4.06 -18.40 9.60
CA SER A 103 2.91 -18.41 10.52
C SER A 103 3.05 -17.36 11.62
N GLN A 104 4.26 -17.22 12.19
CA GLN A 104 4.52 -16.16 13.16
C GLN A 104 4.41 -14.77 12.52
N ALA A 105 4.77 -14.62 11.26
CA ALA A 105 4.62 -13.37 10.53
C ALA A 105 3.14 -13.04 10.30
N ASP A 106 2.32 -14.02 9.91
CA ASP A 106 0.87 -13.89 9.72
C ASP A 106 0.18 -13.47 11.03
N ASP A 107 0.54 -14.08 12.16
CA ASP A 107 0.03 -13.70 13.47
C ASP A 107 0.36 -12.25 13.83
N CYS A 108 1.62 -11.86 13.64
CA CYS A 108 2.05 -10.49 13.86
C CYS A 108 1.32 -9.49 12.93
N LEU A 109 1.11 -9.85 11.67
CA LEU A 109 0.42 -9.01 10.69
C LEU A 109 -1.08 -8.87 11.00
N ARG A 110 -1.76 -9.97 11.32
CA ARG A 110 -3.17 -9.98 11.71
C ARG A 110 -3.41 -9.07 12.92
N GLN A 111 -2.61 -9.24 13.97
CA GLN A 111 -2.68 -8.37 15.16
C GLN A 111 -2.42 -6.91 14.81
N ALA A 112 -1.49 -6.61 13.89
CA ALA A 112 -1.23 -5.24 13.45
C ALA A 112 -2.44 -4.61 12.71
N ILE A 113 -3.10 -5.38 11.85
CA ILE A 113 -4.25 -4.92 11.06
C ILE A 113 -5.46 -4.65 11.97
N GLU A 114 -5.68 -5.51 12.98
CA GLU A 114 -6.77 -5.37 13.96
C GLU A 114 -6.62 -4.13 14.86
N LEU A 115 -5.41 -3.59 15.00
CA LEU A 115 -5.19 -2.36 15.77
C LEU A 115 -5.78 -1.14 15.05
N PRO A 116 -6.63 -0.34 15.73
CA PRO A 116 -7.22 0.85 15.14
C PRO A 116 -6.16 1.91 14.82
N HIS A 117 -6.40 2.72 13.79
CA HIS A 117 -5.49 3.76 13.28
C HIS A 117 -5.34 5.00 14.19
N THR A 118 -5.79 4.96 15.45
CA THR A 118 -5.94 6.16 16.29
C THR A 118 -5.41 5.94 17.70
N THR A 119 -4.11 6.22 17.93
CA THR A 119 -3.48 6.84 19.14
C THR A 119 -1.96 6.62 19.17
N SER A 120 -1.18 7.60 19.67
CA SER A 120 0.29 7.61 19.62
C SER A 120 0.98 6.43 20.29
N ASP A 121 0.43 5.89 21.37
CA ASP A 121 1.04 4.77 22.10
C ASP A 121 0.78 3.43 21.39
N ARG A 122 -0.34 3.33 20.67
CA ARG A 122 -0.65 2.15 19.84
C ARG A 122 0.22 2.09 18.59
N ASP A 123 0.76 3.22 18.14
CA ASP A 123 1.69 3.27 17.01
C ASP A 123 3.00 2.53 17.28
N ALA A 124 3.50 2.59 18.52
CA ALA A 124 4.74 1.89 18.90
C ALA A 124 4.53 0.36 18.83
N ASN A 125 3.43 -0.14 19.40
CA ASN A 125 3.10 -1.57 19.36
C ASN A 125 2.83 -2.06 17.94
N MET A 126 2.02 -1.33 17.17
CA MET A 126 1.75 -1.64 15.77
C MET A 126 3.04 -1.70 14.94
N ARG A 127 3.96 -0.75 15.12
CA ARG A 127 5.28 -0.79 14.45
C ARG A 127 6.06 -2.04 14.81
N GLN A 128 6.07 -2.44 16.09
CA GLN A 128 6.75 -3.67 16.52
C GLN A 128 6.13 -4.94 15.89
N LEU A 129 4.80 -4.98 15.75
CA LEU A 129 4.09 -6.07 15.09
C LEU A 129 4.42 -6.12 13.58
N LEU A 130 4.42 -4.97 12.90
CA LEU A 130 4.82 -4.91 11.49
C LEU A 130 6.32 -5.24 11.29
N ASP A 131 7.19 -4.83 12.22
CA ASP A 131 8.61 -5.24 12.24
C ASP A 131 8.76 -6.75 12.46
N CYS A 132 7.93 -7.36 13.32
CA CYS A 132 7.88 -8.80 13.49
C CYS A 132 7.51 -9.49 12.17
N ALA A 133 6.40 -9.09 11.55
CA ALA A 133 5.92 -9.64 10.29
C ALA A 133 6.99 -9.54 9.19
N GLU A 134 7.54 -8.34 8.96
CA GLU A 134 8.58 -8.13 7.95
C GLU A 134 9.81 -9.03 8.18
N ARG A 135 10.33 -9.09 9.41
CA ARG A 135 11.52 -9.90 9.72
C ARG A 135 11.26 -11.38 9.48
N ASN A 136 10.09 -11.88 9.87
CA ASN A 136 9.78 -13.30 9.79
C ASN A 136 9.42 -13.74 8.37
N TYR A 137 8.66 -12.97 7.58
CA TYR A 137 8.51 -13.26 6.14
C TYR A 137 9.86 -13.24 5.41
N LYS A 138 10.77 -12.31 5.75
CA LYS A 138 12.13 -12.31 5.17
C LYS A 138 12.96 -13.53 5.58
N LYS A 139 12.74 -14.12 6.76
CA LYS A 139 13.38 -15.39 7.12
C LYS A 139 12.76 -16.54 6.34
N ALA A 140 11.42 -16.62 6.29
CA ALA A 140 10.69 -17.63 5.52
C ALA A 140 11.12 -17.64 4.04
N LEU A 141 11.21 -16.47 3.41
CA LEU A 141 11.72 -16.31 2.04
C LEU A 141 13.18 -16.75 1.89
N ARG A 142 14.04 -16.54 2.88
CA ARG A 142 15.44 -17.01 2.82
C ARG A 142 15.58 -18.52 3.01
N LEU A 143 14.69 -19.12 3.80
CA LEU A 143 14.71 -20.55 4.12
C LEU A 143 13.96 -21.40 3.09
N SER A 144 12.93 -20.84 2.43
CA SER A 144 12.26 -21.50 1.32
C SER A 144 13.23 -21.66 0.15
N ALA A 145 13.56 -22.90 -0.20
CA ALA A 145 14.38 -23.17 -1.38
C ALA A 145 13.64 -22.73 -2.65
N SER A 146 14.39 -22.25 -3.66
CA SER A 146 13.82 -21.81 -4.96
C SER A 146 12.95 -22.87 -5.64
N GLU A 147 13.22 -24.15 -5.38
CA GLU A 147 12.54 -25.29 -6.00
C GLU A 147 11.37 -25.83 -5.16
N GLN A 148 11.26 -25.44 -3.88
CA GLN A 148 10.18 -25.88 -3.01
C GLN A 148 8.92 -25.03 -3.23
N ALA A 149 7.88 -25.68 -3.76
CA ALA A 149 6.50 -25.19 -3.93
C ALA A 149 6.39 -23.68 -4.16
N THR A 150 6.54 -23.25 -5.42
CA THR A 150 6.37 -21.87 -5.90
C THR A 150 5.18 -21.15 -5.27
N SER A 151 4.08 -21.87 -4.99
CA SER A 151 2.90 -21.37 -4.30
C SER A 151 3.18 -20.82 -2.89
N ARG A 152 3.93 -21.54 -2.03
CA ARG A 152 4.25 -21.08 -0.67
C ARG A 152 5.14 -19.84 -0.69
N ARG A 153 6.15 -19.84 -1.56
CA ARG A 153 7.04 -18.70 -1.70
C ARG A 153 6.31 -17.45 -2.21
N VAL A 154 5.35 -17.62 -3.12
CA VAL A 154 4.44 -16.55 -3.56
C VAL A 154 3.62 -16.01 -2.39
N ALA A 155 3.07 -16.88 -1.54
CA ALA A 155 2.31 -16.46 -0.35
C ALA A 155 3.19 -15.62 0.60
N TYR A 156 4.44 -16.02 0.83
CA TYR A 156 5.37 -15.26 1.68
C TYR A 156 5.70 -13.87 1.12
N HIS A 157 5.83 -13.74 -0.21
CA HIS A 157 5.93 -12.41 -0.86
C HIS A 157 4.67 -11.60 -0.67
N GLY A 158 3.49 -12.23 -0.79
CA GLY A 158 2.19 -11.61 -0.52
C GLY A 158 2.13 -10.98 0.87
N GLY A 159 2.41 -11.78 1.90
CA GLY A 159 2.44 -11.32 3.29
C GLY A 159 3.46 -10.21 3.53
N LEU A 160 4.67 -10.33 2.97
CA LEU A 160 5.70 -9.28 3.08
C LEU A 160 5.25 -7.97 2.44
N LEU A 161 4.65 -8.02 1.26
CA LEU A 161 4.16 -6.84 0.55
C LEU A 161 3.01 -6.17 1.28
N LEU A 162 2.07 -6.95 1.83
CA LEU A 162 1.00 -6.43 2.66
C LEU A 162 1.57 -5.74 3.91
N ALA A 163 2.47 -6.37 4.66
CA ALA A 163 3.09 -5.80 5.85
C ALA A 163 3.83 -4.48 5.57
N LEU A 164 4.57 -4.40 4.45
CA LEU A 164 5.27 -3.18 4.03
C LEU A 164 4.28 -2.07 3.60
N SER A 165 3.21 -2.43 2.90
CA SER A 165 2.17 -1.48 2.50
C SER A 165 1.43 -0.91 3.70
N GLU A 166 1.09 -1.73 4.68
CA GLU A 166 0.49 -1.31 5.94
C GLU A 166 1.42 -0.37 6.68
N ARG A 167 2.71 -0.72 6.82
CA ARG A 167 3.66 0.18 7.47
C ARG A 167 3.72 1.54 6.79
N ARG A 168 3.76 1.58 5.45
CA ARG A 168 3.76 2.85 4.70
C ARG A 168 2.48 3.65 4.97
N ASN A 169 1.32 3.03 4.88
CA ASN A 169 0.01 3.68 5.04
C ASN A 169 -0.24 4.15 6.48
N ARG A 170 0.43 3.55 7.47
CA ARG A 170 0.30 3.89 8.89
C ARG A 170 1.28 4.99 9.35
N LEU A 171 2.14 5.50 8.48
CA LEU A 171 2.93 6.67 8.81
C LEU A 171 2.02 7.89 8.74
N ASP A 172 1.75 8.49 9.89
CA ASP A 172 0.97 9.72 10.05
C ASP A 172 1.48 10.85 9.13
N ASP A 173 0.59 11.75 8.72
CA ASP A 173 0.85 12.92 7.87
C ASP A 173 1.93 13.84 8.47
N ASN A 174 2.10 13.81 9.80
CA ASN A 174 3.13 14.58 10.50
C ASN A 174 4.54 13.94 10.42
N THR A 175 4.65 12.74 9.83
CA THR A 175 5.93 12.06 9.68
C THR A 175 6.74 12.72 8.56
N ARG A 176 7.98 13.14 8.86
CA ARG A 176 8.89 13.74 7.87
C ARG A 176 8.95 12.88 6.60
N GLU A 177 8.73 13.51 5.44
CA GLU A 177 8.77 12.92 4.09
C GLU A 177 9.91 11.90 3.87
N PRO A 178 11.16 12.12 4.38
CA PRO A 178 12.24 11.16 4.15
C PRO A 178 11.99 9.78 4.76
N ARG A 179 11.18 9.67 5.83
CA ARG A 179 10.87 8.37 6.43
C ARG A 179 9.82 7.63 5.61
N VAL A 180 8.81 8.34 5.15
CA VAL A 180 7.74 7.81 4.29
C VAL A 180 8.33 7.31 2.96
N GLY A 181 9.23 8.10 2.35
CA GLY A 181 9.96 7.70 1.14
C GLY A 181 10.75 6.40 1.33
N ARG A 182 11.47 6.24 2.46
CA ARG A 182 12.23 5.01 2.74
C ARG A 182 11.35 3.76 2.87
N GLU A 183 10.20 3.86 3.52
CA GLU A 183 9.29 2.69 3.61
C GLU A 183 8.67 2.37 2.25
N ASN A 184 8.36 3.39 1.44
CA ASN A 184 7.91 3.18 0.06
C ASN A 184 9.00 2.53 -0.83
N ASP A 185 10.26 2.91 -0.67
CA ASP A 185 11.38 2.28 -1.39
C ASP A 185 11.58 0.81 -1.00
N LYS A 186 11.34 0.44 0.27
CA LYS A 186 11.34 -0.96 0.69
C LYS A 186 10.24 -1.74 -0.02
N LEU A 187 9.04 -1.16 -0.11
CA LEU A 187 7.90 -1.76 -0.82
C LEU A 187 8.22 -1.96 -2.31
N LEU A 188 8.79 -0.95 -2.99
CA LEU A 188 9.21 -1.06 -4.39
C LEU A 188 10.23 -2.19 -4.60
N LYS A 189 11.25 -2.28 -3.73
CA LYS A 189 12.27 -3.34 -3.82
C LYS A 189 11.68 -4.74 -3.59
N ALA A 190 10.77 -4.88 -2.63
CA ALA A 190 10.09 -6.14 -2.37
C ALA A 190 9.16 -6.52 -3.54
N ALA A 191 8.45 -5.56 -4.12
CA ALA A 191 7.54 -5.79 -5.24
C ALA A 191 8.32 -6.24 -6.47
N ASP A 192 9.47 -5.63 -6.72
CA ASP A 192 10.38 -6.04 -7.78
C ASP A 192 10.95 -7.46 -7.58
N ALA A 193 11.30 -7.82 -6.35
CA ALA A 193 11.70 -9.20 -6.02
C ALA A 193 10.56 -10.20 -6.26
N ALA A 194 9.34 -9.88 -5.82
CA ALA A 194 8.17 -10.73 -6.04
C ALA A 194 7.88 -10.93 -7.53
N ARG A 195 7.96 -9.87 -8.37
CA ARG A 195 7.77 -9.99 -9.83
C ARG A 195 8.82 -10.86 -10.51
N ARG A 196 10.08 -10.78 -10.08
CA ARG A 196 11.15 -11.63 -10.64
C ARG A 196 10.93 -13.11 -10.34
N GLU A 197 10.43 -13.41 -9.15
CA GLU A 197 10.24 -14.78 -8.70
C GLU A 197 8.90 -15.38 -9.12
N ALA A 198 7.88 -14.55 -9.32
CA ALA A 198 6.54 -14.95 -9.72
C ALA A 198 5.97 -13.99 -10.78
N PRO A 199 6.53 -13.97 -12.00
CA PRO A 199 6.14 -13.01 -13.05
C PRO A 199 4.72 -13.22 -13.57
N ASP A 200 4.15 -14.41 -13.37
CA ASP A 200 2.77 -14.78 -13.70
C ASP A 200 1.75 -14.32 -12.64
N ARG A 201 2.20 -13.69 -11.55
CA ARG A 201 1.34 -13.24 -10.45
C ARG A 201 1.19 -11.73 -10.42
N ALA A 202 -0.06 -11.27 -10.38
CA ALA A 202 -0.42 -9.86 -10.36
C ALA A 202 0.13 -9.09 -9.14
N LEU A 203 0.35 -9.79 -8.02
CA LEU A 203 0.60 -9.17 -6.73
C LEU A 203 1.82 -8.24 -6.73
N GLY A 204 2.95 -8.67 -7.30
CA GLY A 204 4.14 -7.80 -7.41
C GLY A 204 3.92 -6.57 -8.29
N PHE A 205 3.07 -6.65 -9.31
CA PHE A 205 2.72 -5.51 -10.16
C PHE A 205 1.80 -4.53 -9.44
N ILE A 206 0.77 -5.02 -8.76
CA ILE A 206 -0.21 -4.19 -8.04
C ILE A 206 0.47 -3.40 -6.91
N TYR A 207 1.26 -4.06 -6.06
CA TYR A 207 1.98 -3.38 -4.99
C TYR A 207 3.12 -2.49 -5.51
N GLY A 208 3.75 -2.85 -6.63
CA GLY A 208 4.75 -2.00 -7.30
C GLY A 208 4.13 -0.71 -7.84
N ALA A 209 2.99 -0.82 -8.53
CA ALA A 209 2.24 0.32 -9.05
C ALA A 209 1.73 1.21 -7.92
N SER A 210 1.14 0.64 -6.87
CA SER A 210 0.67 1.43 -5.72
C SER A 210 1.80 2.20 -5.03
N ALA A 211 3.02 1.64 -4.98
CA ALA A 211 4.18 2.34 -4.46
C ALA A 211 4.70 3.45 -5.39
N ARG A 212 4.58 3.28 -6.71
CA ARG A 212 4.89 4.33 -7.70
C ARG A 212 3.91 5.50 -7.62
N LEU A 213 2.60 5.21 -7.62
CA LEU A 213 1.56 6.23 -7.46
C LEU A 213 1.76 7.03 -6.17
N PHE A 214 2.04 6.34 -5.06
CA PHE A 214 2.30 7.00 -3.80
C PHE A 214 3.57 7.89 -3.86
N ARG A 215 4.67 7.42 -4.45
CA ARG A 215 5.87 8.25 -4.61
C ARG A 215 5.63 9.49 -5.46
N ALA A 216 4.81 9.35 -6.50
CA ALA A 216 4.39 10.47 -7.33
C ALA A 216 3.64 11.54 -6.51
N THR A 217 2.81 11.16 -5.53
CA THR A 217 2.13 12.12 -4.64
C THR A 217 3.07 12.87 -3.68
N LEU A 218 4.24 12.32 -3.39
CA LEU A 218 5.25 12.96 -2.54
C LEU A 218 6.20 13.87 -3.31
N THR A 219 6.15 13.85 -4.64
CA THR A 219 7.14 14.51 -5.49
C THR A 219 6.62 15.87 -5.96
N GLU A 220 7.35 16.94 -5.63
CA GLU A 220 7.00 18.31 -6.05
C GLU A 220 7.33 18.58 -7.52
N ASP A 221 8.37 17.95 -8.06
CA ASP A 221 8.79 18.09 -9.45
C ASP A 221 7.81 17.37 -10.39
N ASP A 222 7.14 18.15 -11.26
CA ASP A 222 6.10 17.66 -12.16
C ASP A 222 6.63 16.57 -13.11
N ARG A 223 7.86 16.70 -13.60
CA ARG A 223 8.47 15.71 -14.50
C ARG A 223 8.66 14.36 -13.79
N SER A 224 9.32 14.37 -12.65
CA SER A 224 9.57 13.15 -11.85
C SER A 224 8.26 12.50 -11.39
N ARG A 225 7.27 13.31 -11.01
CA ARG A 225 5.92 12.82 -10.71
C ARG A 225 5.30 12.09 -11.91
N CYS A 226 5.36 12.68 -13.09
CA CYS A 226 4.81 12.08 -14.31
C CYS A 226 5.57 10.83 -14.77
N GLU A 227 6.89 10.77 -14.57
CA GLU A 227 7.69 9.55 -14.80
C GLU A 227 7.21 8.39 -13.89
N ASP A 228 6.92 8.67 -12.61
CA ASP A 228 6.39 7.65 -11.70
C ASP A 228 4.95 7.23 -12.03
N MET A 229 4.08 8.16 -12.45
CA MET A 229 2.72 7.82 -12.89
C MET A 229 2.73 6.91 -14.13
N ARG A 230 3.59 7.19 -15.11
CA ARG A 230 3.76 6.33 -16.30
C ARG A 230 4.24 4.94 -15.91
N ALA A 231 5.27 4.87 -15.06
CA ALA A 231 5.79 3.59 -14.58
C ALA A 231 4.71 2.78 -13.83
N ALA A 232 3.83 3.44 -13.07
CA ALA A 232 2.70 2.78 -12.41
C ALA A 232 1.69 2.21 -13.44
N ALA A 233 1.29 3.00 -14.43
CA ALA A 233 0.35 2.57 -15.47
C ALA A 233 0.92 1.44 -16.34
N GLU A 234 2.19 1.51 -16.70
CA GLU A 234 2.90 0.43 -17.40
C GLU A 234 2.88 -0.87 -16.59
N MET A 235 3.13 -0.79 -15.29
CA MET A 235 3.04 -1.96 -14.40
C MET A 235 1.63 -2.53 -14.32
N LEU A 236 0.60 -1.69 -14.21
CA LEU A 236 -0.80 -2.14 -14.16
C LEU A 236 -1.24 -2.78 -15.47
N THR A 237 -0.82 -2.22 -16.60
CA THR A 237 -1.08 -2.75 -17.95
C THR A 237 -0.40 -4.10 -18.16
N ALA A 238 0.82 -4.25 -17.69
CA ALA A 238 1.58 -5.50 -17.78
C ALA A 238 1.17 -6.54 -16.71
N SER A 239 0.29 -6.18 -15.78
CA SER A 239 -0.10 -7.05 -14.68
C SER A 239 -0.94 -8.24 -15.17
N PRO A 240 -0.61 -9.48 -14.76
CA PRO A 240 -1.48 -10.64 -14.95
C PRO A 240 -2.86 -10.46 -14.32
N ILE A 241 -3.80 -11.35 -14.63
CA ILE A 241 -5.14 -11.35 -14.00
C ILE A 241 -4.97 -11.53 -12.48
N PRO A 242 -5.52 -10.61 -11.66
CA PRO A 242 -5.41 -10.68 -10.22
C PRO A 242 -6.34 -11.74 -9.64
N PRO A 243 -6.05 -12.26 -8.43
CA PRO A 243 -7.05 -13.01 -7.68
C PRO A 243 -8.24 -12.08 -7.33
N ASP A 244 -9.44 -12.65 -7.14
CA ASP A 244 -10.68 -11.90 -6.90
C ASP A 244 -10.57 -10.84 -5.80
N ALA A 245 -9.86 -11.17 -4.71
CA ALA A 245 -9.62 -10.27 -3.59
C ALA A 245 -8.88 -8.97 -3.97
N LEU A 246 -8.13 -8.96 -5.08
CA LEU A 246 -7.35 -7.81 -5.57
C LEU A 246 -7.92 -7.14 -6.81
N VAL A 247 -8.99 -7.68 -7.43
CA VAL A 247 -9.62 -7.09 -8.63
C VAL A 247 -10.05 -5.64 -8.37
N GLY A 248 -10.70 -5.39 -7.24
CA GLY A 248 -11.16 -4.05 -6.87
C GLY A 248 -10.01 -3.06 -6.65
N GLU A 249 -8.92 -3.51 -6.02
CA GLU A 249 -7.72 -2.70 -5.80
C GLU A 249 -7.03 -2.37 -7.13
N GLN A 250 -6.84 -3.34 -8.01
CA GLN A 250 -6.23 -3.09 -9.32
C GLN A 250 -7.07 -2.10 -10.12
N LYS A 251 -8.39 -2.29 -10.18
CA LYS A 251 -9.30 -1.38 -10.89
C LYS A 251 -9.16 0.05 -10.36
N ARG A 252 -9.16 0.24 -9.03
CA ARG A 252 -8.96 1.55 -8.40
C ARG A 252 -7.63 2.18 -8.80
N LEU A 253 -6.55 1.40 -8.79
CA LEU A 253 -5.22 1.90 -9.16
C LEU A 253 -5.13 2.28 -10.64
N VAL A 254 -5.79 1.54 -11.53
CA VAL A 254 -5.89 1.89 -12.96
C VAL A 254 -6.60 3.21 -13.15
N GLU A 255 -7.79 3.36 -12.56
CA GLU A 255 -8.58 4.61 -12.64
C GLU A 255 -7.79 5.82 -12.12
N LEU A 256 -7.07 5.65 -11.00
CA LEU A 256 -6.22 6.71 -10.44
C LEU A 256 -5.03 7.03 -11.35
N ALA A 257 -4.35 6.01 -11.88
CA ALA A 257 -3.21 6.20 -12.77
C ALA A 257 -3.61 6.92 -14.07
N ASP A 258 -4.73 6.53 -14.66
CA ASP A 258 -5.25 7.12 -15.90
C ASP A 258 -5.61 8.61 -15.68
N SER A 259 -6.35 8.91 -14.61
CA SER A 259 -6.71 10.30 -14.28
C SER A 259 -5.49 11.20 -14.07
N GLU A 260 -4.43 10.70 -13.42
CA GLU A 260 -3.22 11.48 -13.17
C GLU A 260 -2.32 11.59 -14.42
N LEU A 261 -2.36 10.60 -15.31
CA LEU A 261 -1.63 10.65 -16.58
C LEU A 261 -2.20 11.69 -17.54
N GLU A 262 -3.52 11.84 -17.63
CA GLU A 262 -4.16 12.89 -18.43
C GLU A 262 -3.69 14.29 -17.99
N ARG A 263 -3.56 14.50 -16.68
CA ARG A 263 -3.02 15.72 -16.10
C ARG A 263 -1.55 15.93 -16.50
N CYS A 264 -0.74 14.88 -16.47
CA CYS A 264 0.66 14.93 -16.90
C CYS A 264 0.83 15.33 -18.37
N VAL A 265 0.05 14.73 -19.28
CA VAL A 265 0.08 15.08 -20.71
C VAL A 265 -0.30 16.55 -20.92
N SER A 266 -1.29 17.05 -20.18
CA SER A 266 -1.71 18.44 -20.25
C SER A 266 -0.60 19.41 -19.82
N LEU A 267 0.12 19.10 -18.75
CA LEU A 267 1.25 19.92 -18.26
C LEU A 267 2.40 19.94 -19.26
N GLU A 268 2.73 18.80 -19.86
CA GLU A 268 3.79 18.71 -20.87
C GLU A 268 3.44 19.50 -22.15
N GLN A 269 2.17 19.49 -22.58
CA GLN A 269 1.72 20.30 -23.70
C GLN A 269 1.83 21.82 -23.41
N VAL A 270 1.53 22.24 -22.19
CA VAL A 270 1.69 23.64 -21.76
C VAL A 270 3.17 24.02 -21.73
N ALA A 271 4.03 23.16 -21.17
CA ALA A 271 5.48 23.38 -21.12
C ALA A 271 6.11 23.45 -22.53
N ALA A 272 5.64 22.61 -23.46
CA ALA A 272 6.09 22.61 -24.85
C ALA A 272 5.73 23.92 -25.57
N ARG A 273 4.52 24.46 -25.35
CA ARG A 273 4.09 25.75 -25.92
C ARG A 273 4.83 26.94 -25.32
N GLY A 274 5.13 26.90 -24.02
CA GLY A 274 5.89 27.94 -23.34
C GLY A 274 7.39 27.98 -23.71
N SER A 275 7.90 26.92 -24.33
CA SER A 275 9.31 26.78 -24.72
C SER A 275 9.60 27.17 -26.16
N GLU A 276 8.62 27.67 -26.93
CA GLU A 276 8.88 28.18 -28.28
C GLU A 276 9.76 29.45 -28.22
N PRO A 277 11.03 29.40 -28.67
CA PRO A 277 11.95 30.52 -28.62
C PRO A 277 11.66 31.41 -29.83
N GLY A 278 10.60 32.23 -29.79
CA GLY A 278 10.22 32.89 -31.04
C GLY A 278 9.17 33.99 -31.03
N GLN A 279 8.56 34.33 -29.90
CA GLN A 279 7.80 35.57 -29.79
C GLN A 279 8.49 36.50 -28.79
N THR A 280 9.73 36.87 -29.11
CA THR A 280 10.11 38.27 -28.90
C THR A 280 9.03 39.08 -29.58
N ALA A 281 8.14 39.68 -28.79
CA ALA A 281 7.33 40.78 -29.23
C ALA A 281 8.30 41.72 -29.97
N THR A 282 8.23 41.72 -31.30
CA THR A 282 8.79 42.82 -32.06
C THR A 282 8.06 44.04 -31.53
N ASP A 283 8.78 44.84 -30.76
CA ASP A 283 8.52 46.25 -30.54
C ASP A 283 8.39 46.88 -31.93
N ALA A 284 7.22 46.71 -32.54
CA ALA A 284 6.79 47.47 -33.68
C ALA A 284 6.46 48.86 -33.15
N ASP A 285 7.51 49.66 -33.04
CA ASP A 285 7.55 51.02 -33.55
C ASP A 285 6.27 51.83 -33.29
N ILE A 286 6.04 52.19 -32.02
CA ILE A 286 5.15 53.30 -31.67
C ILE A 286 6.00 54.59 -31.69
N THR A 287 6.45 54.98 -32.88
CA THR A 287 6.85 56.38 -33.13
C THR A 287 5.59 57.20 -33.42
N THR A 288 4.88 57.56 -32.36
CA THR A 288 3.84 58.60 -32.43
C THR A 288 4.54 59.93 -32.65
N LYS A 289 4.55 60.39 -33.90
CA LYS A 289 4.91 61.76 -34.27
C LYS A 289 3.99 62.73 -33.53
N ALA A 290 4.56 63.52 -32.61
CA ALA A 290 3.97 64.77 -32.16
C ALA A 290 4.19 65.83 -33.27
N ASN A 291 3.08 66.33 -33.81
CA ASN A 291 3.00 67.61 -34.53
C ASN A 291 2.48 68.67 -33.57
#